data_AF-S8DWT5-F1
#
_entry.id   AF-S8DWT5-F1
#
_cell.length_a   1.000
_cell.length_b   1.000
_cell.length_c   1.000
_cell.angle_alpha   90.00
_cell.angle_beta   90.00
_cell.angle_gamma   90.00
#
_symmetry.space_group_name_H-M   'P 1'
#
loop_
_entity.id
_entity.type
_entity.pdbx_description
1 polymer ?
#
loop_
_entity_poly.entity_id
_entity_poly.type
_entity_poly.pdbx_seq_one_letter_code
_entity_poly.pdbx_strand_id
1 'polypeptide(L)'
;MEDSKNDVRVEGEGNHSIQMPFGKKLVSIRGIDVCEKDAGNALQLLEFCFVFRKVLNIRKGHGEHILQDLLHGRFSRHRRLSAVSRFIVCLLSLMQDKEQVHQDDETPSPSLITGSWFGDAKKILSKYQKFYAAPLDLNGLESAAQFEKLDPSVKLRILNLLCDEVLETKMVRNWMDEQNRDHARMIKETKQKLVDAKDKEKILTKKTRDANAGGKSIALESELAQAHMDVLSLRAVLSDSK
;
A
#
# COMPACT_ATOMS: atom_id res chain seq x y z
N MET A 1 83.61 -9.53 35.99
CA MET A 1 83.47 -9.88 34.55
C MET A 1 82.59 -11.10 34.52
N GLU A 2 81.31 -11.07 34.14
CA GLU A 2 80.51 -10.04 33.48
C GLU A 2 79.08 -10.14 33.99
N ASP A 3 78.47 -8.99 34.22
CA ASP A 3 77.04 -8.83 34.42
C ASP A 3 76.29 -9.20 33.13
N SER A 4 75.24 -10.02 33.23
CA SER A 4 74.27 -10.18 32.14
C SER A 4 72.88 -9.82 32.64
N LYS A 5 72.58 -8.54 32.43
CA LYS A 5 71.28 -7.90 32.54
C LYS A 5 70.44 -8.31 31.32
N ASN A 6 69.43 -9.15 31.53
CA ASN A 6 68.40 -9.38 30.51
C ASN A 6 67.13 -8.63 30.89
N ASP A 7 66.79 -7.70 30.02
CA ASP A 7 65.68 -6.77 30.12
C ASP A 7 64.57 -7.19 29.13
N VAL A 8 63.33 -7.07 29.60
CA VAL A 8 62.02 -7.00 28.91
C VAL A 8 61.58 -8.11 27.94
N ARG A 9 60.45 -8.75 28.29
CA ARG A 9 59.21 -8.64 27.49
C ARG A 9 57.97 -8.94 28.32
N VAL A 10 57.29 -7.86 28.72
CA VAL A 10 55.89 -7.88 29.16
C VAL A 10 55.05 -8.34 27.96
N GLU A 11 54.34 -9.44 28.13
CA GLU A 11 53.41 -9.97 27.14
C GLU A 11 52.30 -8.95 26.90
N GLY A 12 52.11 -8.58 25.63
CA GLY A 12 51.12 -7.61 25.22
C GLY A 12 49.70 -8.08 25.52
N GLU A 13 48.95 -7.25 26.24
CA GLU A 13 47.51 -7.36 26.38
C GLU A 13 46.88 -7.41 24.97
N GLY A 14 46.31 -8.57 24.63
CA GLY A 14 45.55 -8.74 23.40
C GLY A 14 44.28 -7.88 23.47
N ASN A 15 44.34 -6.68 22.87
CA ASN A 15 43.19 -5.85 22.56
C ASN A 15 42.25 -6.61 21.61
N HIS A 16 41.38 -7.44 22.18
CA HIS A 16 40.23 -8.01 21.46
C HIS A 16 39.19 -6.90 21.35
N SER A 17 39.37 -5.99 20.39
CA SER A 17 38.34 -5.02 20.04
C SER A 17 37.11 -5.79 19.55
N ILE A 18 36.08 -5.86 20.39
CA ILE A 18 34.77 -6.43 20.03
C ILE A 18 34.22 -5.54 18.92
N GLN A 19 34.29 -6.00 17.65
CA GLN A 19 33.63 -5.30 16.56
C GLN A 19 32.12 -5.38 16.79
N MET A 20 31.51 -4.23 17.08
CA MET A 20 30.07 -4.15 17.17
C MET A 20 29.45 -4.41 15.79
N PRO A 21 28.33 -5.15 15.73
CA PRO A 21 27.67 -5.40 14.46
C PRO A 21 27.22 -4.06 13.84
N PHE A 22 27.43 -3.92 12.54
CA PHE A 22 26.92 -2.77 11.80
C PHE A 22 25.39 -2.73 11.88
N GLY A 23 24.86 -1.61 12.38
CA GLY A 23 23.42 -1.37 12.40
C GLY A 23 22.86 -1.33 10.98
N LYS A 24 21.63 -1.83 10.82
CA LYS A 24 20.86 -1.65 9.57
C LYS A 24 20.11 -0.33 9.65
N LYS A 25 20.17 0.47 8.58
CA LYS A 25 19.38 1.71 8.49
C LYS A 25 17.90 1.36 8.29
N LEU A 26 17.07 1.90 9.18
CA LEU A 26 15.62 1.73 9.18
C LEU A 26 14.95 3.08 8.90
N VAL A 27 13.77 3.04 8.29
CA VAL A 27 12.87 4.17 8.07
C VAL A 27 11.51 3.83 8.66
N SER A 28 10.86 4.81 9.29
CA SER A 28 9.52 4.60 9.85
C SER A 28 8.46 4.89 8.80
N ILE A 29 7.67 3.88 8.43
CA ILE A 29 6.53 3.99 7.53
C ILE A 29 5.26 3.68 8.33
N ARG A 30 4.41 4.68 8.54
CA ARG A 30 3.18 4.56 9.36
C ARG A 30 3.43 3.97 10.77
N GLY A 31 4.59 4.27 11.36
CA GLY A 31 4.99 3.76 12.68
C GLY A 31 5.57 2.35 12.67
N ILE A 32 5.86 1.78 11.51
CA ILE A 32 6.54 0.48 11.33
C ILE A 32 7.96 0.73 10.86
N ASP A 33 8.94 0.15 11.54
CA ASP A 33 10.34 0.24 11.16
C ASP A 33 10.65 -0.72 10.00
N VAL A 34 11.00 -0.17 8.85
CA VAL A 34 11.29 -0.91 7.62
C VAL A 34 12.75 -0.66 7.22
N CYS A 35 13.44 -1.67 6.69
CA CYS A 35 14.77 -1.46 6.13
C CYS A 35 14.69 -0.48 4.96
N GLU A 36 15.61 0.48 4.87
CA GLU A 36 15.59 1.53 3.83
C GLU A 36 15.49 0.95 2.41
N LYS A 37 16.18 -0.16 2.15
CA LYS A 37 16.13 -0.87 0.85
C LYS A 37 14.75 -1.41 0.47
N ASP A 38 13.88 -1.63 1.46
CA ASP A 38 12.55 -2.23 1.31
C ASP A 38 11.43 -1.19 1.41
N ALA A 39 11.76 0.08 1.66
CA ALA A 39 10.78 1.15 1.86
C ALA A 39 9.80 1.27 0.68
N GLY A 40 10.31 1.22 -0.55
CA GLY A 40 9.46 1.25 -1.75
C GLY A 40 8.53 0.05 -1.85
N ASN A 41 9.04 -1.16 -1.59
CA ASN A 41 8.22 -2.37 -1.61
C ASN A 41 7.14 -2.33 -0.51
N ALA A 42 7.45 -1.78 0.66
CA ALA A 42 6.50 -1.64 1.76
C ALA A 42 5.39 -0.63 1.42
N LEU A 43 5.74 0.52 0.84
CA LEU A 43 4.77 1.50 0.38
C LEU A 43 3.84 0.93 -0.70
N GLN A 44 4.38 0.18 -1.67
CA GLN A 44 3.57 -0.46 -2.72
C GLN A 44 2.53 -1.41 -2.13
N LEU A 45 2.90 -2.27 -1.17
CA LEU A 45 1.95 -3.16 -0.50
C LEU A 45 0.85 -2.37 0.23
N LEU A 46 1.24 -1.34 0.99
CA LEU A 46 0.31 -0.52 1.76
C LEU A 46 -0.66 0.26 0.86
N GLU A 47 -0.17 0.81 -0.24
CA GLU A 47 -0.98 1.51 -1.25
C GLU A 47 -1.95 0.56 -1.92
N PHE A 48 -1.51 -0.63 -2.33
CA PHE A 48 -2.40 -1.67 -2.86
C PHE A 48 -3.52 -1.98 -1.88
N CYS A 49 -3.18 -2.28 -0.62
CA CYS A 49 -4.18 -2.58 0.41
C CYS A 49 -5.13 -1.41 0.67
N PHE A 50 -4.68 -0.16 0.54
CA PHE A 50 -5.49 1.02 0.75
C PHE A 50 -6.44 1.31 -0.42
N VAL A 51 -5.93 1.27 -1.65
CA VAL A 51 -6.62 1.60 -2.90
C VAL A 51 -7.68 0.54 -3.21
N PHE A 52 -7.29 -0.74 -3.17
CA PHE A 52 -8.17 -1.85 -3.57
C PHE A 52 -9.00 -2.40 -2.41
N ARG A 53 -9.03 -1.70 -1.27
CA ARG A 53 -9.72 -2.18 -0.06
C ARG A 53 -11.18 -2.51 -0.26
N LYS A 54 -11.88 -1.74 -1.09
CA LYS A 54 -13.32 -1.92 -1.34
C LYS A 54 -13.57 -3.16 -2.19
N VAL A 55 -12.86 -3.29 -3.31
CA VAL A 55 -13.06 -4.40 -4.25
C VAL A 55 -12.52 -5.73 -3.72
N LEU A 56 -11.48 -5.70 -2.88
CA LEU A 56 -10.88 -6.90 -2.29
C LEU A 56 -11.33 -7.18 -0.85
N ASN A 57 -12.31 -6.41 -0.34
CA ASN A 57 -12.79 -6.49 1.04
C ASN A 57 -11.66 -6.47 2.10
N ILE A 58 -10.65 -5.61 1.91
CA ILE A 58 -9.53 -5.46 2.85
C ILE A 58 -9.93 -4.49 3.96
N ARG A 59 -9.84 -4.94 5.21
CA ARG A 59 -10.12 -4.09 6.38
C ARG A 59 -9.07 -2.98 6.52
N LYS A 60 -9.48 -1.82 7.04
CA LYS A 60 -8.56 -0.72 7.39
C LYS A 60 -7.52 -1.21 8.40
N GLY A 61 -6.24 -0.91 8.20
CA GLY A 61 -5.16 -1.37 9.07
C GLY A 61 -4.64 -2.77 8.74
N HIS A 62 -5.27 -3.51 7.81
CA HIS A 62 -4.87 -4.88 7.51
C HIS A 62 -3.51 -4.94 6.78
N GLY A 63 -3.24 -3.98 5.88
CA GLY A 63 -1.94 -3.88 5.20
C GLY A 63 -0.80 -3.63 6.19
N GLU A 64 -1.01 -2.74 7.16
CA GLU A 64 -0.07 -2.46 8.24
C GLU A 64 0.17 -3.71 9.11
N HIS A 65 -0.89 -4.46 9.43
CA HIS A 65 -0.76 -5.71 10.18
C HIS A 65 0.04 -6.79 9.42
N ILE A 66 -0.20 -6.93 8.11
CA ILE A 66 0.56 -7.86 7.25
C ILE A 66 2.04 -7.47 7.22
N LEU A 67 2.33 -6.18 7.02
CA LEU A 67 3.71 -5.67 7.00
C LEU A 67 4.41 -5.87 8.34
N GLN A 68 3.70 -5.64 9.45
CA GLN A 68 4.24 -5.83 10.79
C GLN A 68 4.53 -7.31 11.10
N ASP A 69 3.63 -8.23 10.73
CA ASP A 69 3.81 -9.70 10.85
C ASP A 69 4.99 -10.19 10.00
N LEU A 70 5.17 -9.59 8.82
CA LEU A 70 6.27 -9.91 7.90
C LEU A 70 7.63 -9.50 8.47
N LEU A 71 7.74 -8.31 9.05
CA LEU A 71 9.03 -7.72 9.50
C LEU A 71 9.46 -8.15 10.89
N HIS A 72 8.53 -8.23 11.84
CA HIS A 72 8.84 -8.58 13.23
C HIS A 72 8.71 -10.09 13.51
N GLY A 73 8.24 -10.86 12.53
CA GLY A 73 7.96 -12.28 12.70
C GLY A 73 6.77 -12.55 13.61
N ARG A 74 6.35 -13.82 13.66
CA ARG A 74 5.17 -14.23 14.44
C ARG A 74 5.41 -14.12 15.95
N PHE A 75 4.47 -13.51 16.67
CA PHE A 75 4.34 -13.63 18.13
C PHE A 75 3.60 -14.91 18.59
N SER A 76 3.06 -15.74 17.68
CA SER A 76 2.10 -16.80 18.04
C SER A 76 2.47 -18.22 17.63
N ARG A 77 2.11 -19.15 18.54
CA ARG A 77 2.38 -20.59 18.57
C ARG A 77 2.02 -21.29 17.25
N HIS A 78 2.85 -22.29 16.92
CA HIS A 78 3.04 -23.03 15.67
C HIS A 78 1.82 -23.62 14.90
N ARG A 79 0.55 -23.33 15.27
CA ARG A 79 -0.64 -23.99 14.71
C ARG A 79 -1.52 -23.16 13.77
N ARG A 80 -1.28 -21.85 13.60
CA ARG A 80 -2.07 -20.97 12.70
C ARG A 80 -1.20 -20.37 11.59
N LEU A 81 -1.78 -20.21 10.39
CA LEU A 81 -1.15 -19.51 9.26
C LEU A 81 -0.79 -18.06 9.67
N SER A 82 0.38 -17.59 9.22
CA SER A 82 0.80 -16.18 9.36
C SER A 82 -0.20 -15.23 8.68
N ALA A 83 -0.20 -13.96 9.06
CA ALA A 83 -1.05 -12.97 8.38
C ALA A 83 -0.64 -12.87 6.90
N VAL A 84 0.66 -12.96 6.63
CA VAL A 84 1.23 -13.04 5.28
C VAL A 84 0.68 -14.23 4.49
N SER A 85 0.74 -15.45 5.05
CA SER A 85 0.25 -16.66 4.38
C SER A 85 -1.26 -16.59 4.12
N ARG A 86 -2.05 -16.08 5.09
CA ARG A 86 -3.49 -15.87 4.90
C ARG A 86 -3.78 -14.89 3.77
N PHE A 87 -3.03 -13.79 3.72
CA PHE A 87 -3.19 -12.81 2.66
C PHE A 87 -2.85 -13.39 1.28
N ILE A 88 -1.78 -14.18 1.16
CA ILE A 88 -1.45 -14.87 -0.10
C ILE A 88 -2.59 -15.81 -0.52
N VAL A 89 -3.12 -16.62 0.40
CA VAL A 89 -4.27 -17.50 0.12
C VAL A 89 -5.44 -16.68 -0.42
N CYS A 90 -5.76 -15.55 0.21
CA CYS A 90 -6.82 -14.65 -0.27
C CYS A 90 -6.55 -14.15 -1.69
N LEU A 91 -5.34 -13.66 -1.99
CA LEU A 91 -4.97 -13.18 -3.33
C LEU A 91 -5.10 -14.30 -4.38
N LEU A 92 -4.65 -15.51 -4.05
CA LEU A 92 -4.75 -16.66 -4.96
C LEU A 92 -6.21 -17.07 -5.21
N SER A 93 -7.06 -17.04 -4.17
CA SER A 93 -8.49 -17.31 -4.34
C SER A 93 -9.14 -16.32 -5.32
N LEU A 94 -8.77 -15.04 -5.23
CA LEU A 94 -9.26 -13.99 -6.13
C LEU A 94 -8.83 -14.22 -7.59
N MET A 95 -7.62 -14.74 -7.82
CA MET A 95 -7.13 -15.03 -9.17
C MET A 95 -7.76 -16.25 -9.80
N GLN A 96 -8.27 -17.18 -9.00
CA GLN A 96 -8.82 -18.45 -9.48
C GLN A 96 -10.29 -18.35 -9.91
N ASP A 97 -10.92 -17.16 -9.86
CA ASP A 97 -12.37 -16.95 -10.08
C ASP A 97 -13.23 -17.95 -9.29
N LYS A 98 -12.70 -18.48 -8.18
CA LYS A 98 -13.49 -19.27 -7.23
C LYS A 98 -14.30 -18.27 -6.42
N GLU A 99 -15.61 -18.45 -6.42
CA GLU A 99 -16.58 -17.60 -5.72
C GLU A 99 -16.05 -17.13 -4.37
N GLN A 100 -16.21 -15.84 -4.13
CA GLN A 100 -15.60 -15.12 -3.02
C GLN A 100 -15.78 -15.89 -1.70
N VAL A 101 -14.65 -16.31 -1.12
CA VAL A 101 -14.64 -16.70 0.30
C VAL A 101 -14.86 -15.41 1.07
N HIS A 102 -16.10 -15.20 1.51
CA HIS A 102 -16.46 -14.09 2.37
C HIS A 102 -15.52 -14.06 3.58
N GLN A 103 -14.96 -12.88 3.84
CA GLN A 103 -13.99 -12.65 4.92
C GLN A 103 -14.69 -12.46 6.28
N ASP A 104 -15.69 -13.31 6.54
CA ASP A 104 -16.45 -13.36 7.80
C ASP A 104 -16.04 -14.61 8.57
N ASP A 105 -14.94 -14.51 9.32
CA ASP A 105 -14.46 -15.45 10.36
C ASP A 105 -14.35 -16.96 10.01
N GLU A 106 -14.77 -17.37 8.82
CA GLU A 106 -14.69 -18.72 8.32
C GLU A 106 -13.36 -18.87 7.58
N THR A 107 -12.58 -19.76 8.17
CA THR A 107 -11.37 -20.35 7.61
C THR A 107 -11.48 -20.54 6.09
N PRO A 108 -10.43 -20.19 5.32
CA PRO A 108 -10.33 -20.53 3.90
C PRO A 108 -10.68 -22.00 3.64
N SER A 109 -11.13 -22.35 2.44
CA SER A 109 -11.43 -23.75 2.08
C SER A 109 -10.33 -24.71 2.58
N PRO A 110 -10.67 -25.84 3.23
CA PRO A 110 -9.68 -26.75 3.81
C PRO A 110 -8.58 -27.20 2.84
N SER A 111 -8.87 -27.23 1.55
CA SER A 111 -7.90 -27.57 0.50
C SER A 111 -6.82 -26.52 0.32
N LEU A 112 -7.09 -25.22 0.50
CA LEU A 112 -6.11 -24.12 0.43
C LEU A 112 -5.31 -23.96 1.72
N ILE A 113 -5.88 -24.37 2.86
CA ILE A 113 -5.22 -24.30 4.18
C ILE A 113 -4.10 -25.33 4.33
N THR A 114 -4.18 -26.48 3.64
CA THR A 114 -3.24 -27.62 3.80
C THR A 114 -1.89 -27.42 3.11
N GLY A 115 -1.58 -26.22 2.60
CA GLY A 115 -0.31 -25.89 1.94
C GLY A 115 -0.34 -26.01 0.41
N SER A 116 -1.49 -26.35 -0.18
CA SER A 116 -1.67 -26.37 -1.64
C SER A 116 -1.56 -24.97 -2.28
N TRP A 117 -1.88 -23.91 -1.53
CA TRP A 117 -1.74 -22.51 -1.96
C TRP A 117 -0.32 -22.21 -2.44
N PHE A 118 0.68 -22.85 -1.84
CA PHE A 118 2.07 -22.64 -2.19
C PHE A 118 2.38 -23.12 -3.61
N GLY A 119 1.76 -24.22 -4.06
CA GLY A 119 1.89 -24.71 -5.42
C GLY A 119 1.34 -23.72 -6.45
N ASP A 120 0.18 -23.14 -6.15
CA ASP A 120 -0.46 -22.12 -7.00
C ASP A 120 0.38 -20.83 -7.05
N ALA A 121 0.87 -20.37 -5.89
CA ALA A 121 1.81 -19.24 -5.84
C ALA A 121 3.08 -19.51 -6.65
N LYS A 122 3.68 -20.70 -6.51
CA LYS A 122 4.89 -21.09 -7.26
C LYS A 122 4.66 -21.07 -8.77
N LYS A 123 3.48 -21.51 -9.24
CA LYS A 123 3.11 -21.47 -10.66
C LYS A 123 3.02 -20.04 -11.20
N ILE A 124 2.54 -19.09 -10.40
CA ILE A 124 2.52 -17.68 -10.78
C ILE A 124 3.94 -17.13 -10.79
N LEU A 125 4.68 -17.36 -9.70
CA LEU A 125 6.04 -16.84 -9.54
C LEU A 125 7.03 -17.36 -10.60
N SER A 126 6.86 -18.58 -11.11
CA SER A 126 7.69 -19.12 -12.18
C SER A 126 7.54 -18.36 -13.51
N LYS A 127 6.40 -17.70 -13.75
CA LYS A 127 6.24 -16.78 -14.89
C LYS A 127 7.19 -15.60 -14.80
N TYR A 128 7.38 -15.08 -13.57
CA TYR A 128 8.11 -13.85 -13.30
C TYR A 128 9.61 -14.06 -13.04
N GLN A 129 10.04 -15.29 -12.78
CA GLN A 129 11.43 -15.64 -12.49
C GLN A 129 12.42 -15.15 -13.56
N LYS A 130 12.00 -15.08 -14.82
CA LYS A 130 12.84 -14.65 -15.96
C LYS A 130 13.01 -13.13 -16.08
N PHE A 131 12.19 -12.34 -15.37
CA PHE A 131 12.13 -10.88 -15.53
C PHE A 131 12.87 -10.12 -14.43
N TYR A 132 13.37 -10.80 -13.40
CA TYR A 132 14.09 -10.15 -12.30
C TYR A 132 15.60 -10.14 -12.52
N ALA A 133 16.20 -8.95 -12.46
CA ALA A 133 17.66 -8.75 -12.56
C ALA A 133 18.45 -9.42 -11.42
N ALA A 134 17.82 -9.61 -10.26
CA ALA A 134 18.29 -10.51 -9.22
C ALA A 134 17.27 -11.66 -9.13
N PRO A 135 17.64 -12.91 -9.52
CA PRO A 135 16.71 -14.02 -9.47
C PRO A 135 16.20 -14.13 -8.04
N LEU A 136 14.87 -14.02 -7.85
CA LEU A 136 14.29 -14.64 -6.67
C LEU A 136 14.61 -16.12 -6.87
N ASP A 137 15.55 -16.67 -6.11
CA ASP A 137 15.86 -18.09 -6.17
C ASP A 137 14.74 -18.87 -5.50
N LEU A 138 13.65 -19.03 -6.26
CA LEU A 138 12.45 -19.74 -5.86
C LEU A 138 12.52 -21.22 -6.24
N ASN A 139 13.63 -21.65 -6.86
CA ASN A 139 13.80 -23.03 -7.31
C ASN A 139 13.82 -24.00 -6.11
N GLY A 140 14.45 -23.61 -5.01
CA GLY A 140 14.49 -24.38 -3.76
C GLY A 140 13.24 -24.26 -2.89
N LEU A 141 12.20 -23.56 -3.35
CA LEU A 141 10.97 -23.34 -2.60
C LEU A 141 9.91 -24.38 -3.02
N GLU A 142 9.79 -25.43 -2.23
CA GLU A 142 8.94 -26.60 -2.45
C GLU A 142 7.78 -26.71 -1.45
N SER A 143 7.80 -25.93 -0.36
CA SER A 143 6.75 -25.98 0.66
C SER A 143 6.47 -24.63 1.33
N ALA A 144 5.26 -24.48 1.87
CA ALA A 144 4.88 -23.34 2.71
C ALA A 144 5.81 -23.18 3.93
N ALA A 145 6.37 -24.28 4.46
CA ALA A 145 7.31 -24.23 5.58
C ALA A 145 8.65 -23.59 5.20
N GLN A 146 9.11 -23.77 3.96
CA GLN A 146 10.28 -23.07 3.45
C GLN A 146 9.96 -21.60 3.16
N PHE A 147 8.74 -21.29 2.69
CA PHE A 147 8.32 -19.90 2.47
C PHE A 147 8.38 -19.11 3.78
N GLU A 148 7.91 -19.69 4.87
CA GLU A 148 7.95 -19.08 6.20
C GLU A 148 9.38 -18.79 6.70
N LYS A 149 10.40 -19.46 6.16
CA LYS A 149 11.82 -19.22 6.50
C LYS A 149 12.51 -18.19 5.59
N LEU A 150 11.84 -17.69 4.55
CA LEU A 150 12.40 -16.68 3.68
C LEU A 150 12.66 -15.36 4.42
N ASP A 151 13.70 -14.67 3.96
CA ASP A 151 13.99 -13.31 4.39
C ASP A 151 12.77 -12.40 4.16
N PRO A 152 12.44 -11.50 5.11
CA PRO A 152 11.30 -10.59 4.98
C PRO A 152 11.30 -9.79 3.67
N SER A 153 12.46 -9.30 3.21
CA SER A 153 12.55 -8.54 1.95
C SER A 153 12.09 -9.38 0.76
N VAL A 154 12.41 -10.69 0.75
CA VAL A 154 12.00 -11.63 -0.31
C VAL A 154 10.49 -11.89 -0.24
N LYS A 155 9.94 -12.12 0.97
CA LYS A 155 8.50 -12.30 1.16
C LYS A 155 7.71 -11.08 0.69
N LEU A 156 8.20 -9.89 0.98
CA LEU A 156 7.55 -8.63 0.61
C LEU A 156 7.51 -8.45 -0.92
N ARG A 157 8.59 -8.81 -1.61
CA ARG A 157 8.62 -8.82 -3.09
C ARG A 157 7.64 -9.83 -3.67
N ILE A 158 7.53 -11.03 -3.08
CA ILE A 158 6.55 -12.05 -3.49
C ILE A 158 5.12 -11.52 -3.30
N LEU A 159 4.84 -10.82 -2.20
CA LEU A 159 3.53 -10.20 -1.98
C LEU A 159 3.19 -9.17 -3.05
N ASN A 160 4.12 -8.26 -3.36
CA ASN A 160 3.88 -7.25 -4.41
C ASN A 160 3.63 -7.88 -5.78
N LEU A 161 4.36 -8.95 -6.11
CA LEU A 161 4.12 -9.72 -7.34
C LEU A 161 2.71 -10.31 -7.40
N LEU A 162 2.23 -10.89 -6.29
CA LEU A 162 0.88 -11.43 -6.24
C LEU A 162 -0.16 -10.32 -6.29
N CYS A 163 0.09 -9.17 -5.67
CA CYS A 163 -0.74 -7.99 -5.80
C CYS A 163 -0.85 -7.56 -7.27
N ASP A 164 0.27 -7.50 -8.00
CA ASP A 164 0.31 -7.12 -9.42
C ASP A 164 -0.51 -8.12 -10.27
N GLU A 165 -0.36 -9.43 -10.06
CA GLU A 165 -1.17 -10.43 -10.76
C GLU A 165 -2.67 -10.29 -10.42
N VAL A 166 -3.04 -9.89 -9.19
CA VAL A 166 -4.44 -9.59 -8.85
C VAL A 166 -4.97 -8.41 -9.67
N LEU A 167 -4.13 -7.42 -9.99
CA LEU A 167 -4.53 -6.28 -10.83
C LEU A 167 -4.87 -6.69 -12.26
N GLU A 168 -4.34 -7.82 -12.75
CA GLU A 168 -4.64 -8.36 -14.07
C GLU A 168 -5.98 -9.13 -14.12
N THR A 169 -6.60 -9.40 -12.98
CA THR A 169 -7.88 -10.11 -12.92
C THR A 169 -9.02 -9.27 -13.49
N LYS A 170 -9.96 -9.93 -14.19
CA LYS A 170 -11.14 -9.26 -14.76
C LYS A 170 -11.94 -8.50 -13.70
N MET A 171 -12.08 -9.07 -12.50
CA MET A 171 -12.80 -8.43 -11.40
C MET A 171 -12.20 -7.05 -11.07
N VAL A 172 -10.88 -6.99 -10.87
CA VAL A 172 -10.19 -5.74 -10.51
C VAL A 172 -10.14 -4.78 -11.70
N ARG A 173 -9.88 -5.26 -12.92
CA ARG A 173 -9.90 -4.44 -14.13
C ARG A 173 -11.26 -3.78 -14.37
N ASN A 174 -12.34 -4.55 -14.28
CA ASN A 174 -13.71 -4.02 -14.42
C ASN A 174 -14.03 -2.98 -13.34
N TRP A 175 -13.58 -3.22 -12.10
CA TRP A 175 -13.74 -2.26 -11.02
C TRP A 175 -12.98 -0.96 -11.27
N MET A 176 -11.73 -1.02 -11.75
CA MET A 176 -10.96 0.17 -12.14
C MET A 176 -11.68 0.97 -13.23
N ASP A 177 -12.19 0.28 -14.26
CA ASP A 177 -12.93 0.93 -15.34
C ASP A 177 -14.21 1.60 -14.83
N GLU A 178 -14.92 0.98 -13.89
CA GLU A 178 -16.09 1.58 -13.26
C GLU A 178 -15.74 2.82 -12.43
N GLN A 179 -14.69 2.75 -11.60
CA GLN A 179 -14.23 3.92 -10.84
C GLN A 179 -13.81 5.06 -11.77
N ASN A 180 -13.18 4.75 -12.90
CA ASN A 180 -12.82 5.75 -13.91
C ASN A 180 -14.04 6.38 -14.57
N ARG A 181 -15.07 5.58 -14.91
CA ARG A 181 -16.34 6.08 -15.45
C ARG A 181 -17.06 7.01 -14.47
N ASP A 182 -17.15 6.60 -13.20
CA ASP A 182 -17.79 7.39 -12.14
C ASP A 182 -17.05 8.72 -11.92
N HIS A 183 -15.72 8.67 -11.89
CA HIS A 183 -14.90 9.87 -11.74
C HIS A 183 -15.07 10.83 -12.94
N ALA A 184 -15.05 10.30 -14.16
CA ALA A 184 -15.28 11.10 -15.37
C ALA A 184 -16.68 11.75 -15.38
N ARG A 185 -17.72 11.02 -14.95
CA ARG A 185 -19.08 11.56 -14.80
C ARG A 185 -19.12 12.68 -13.77
N MET A 186 -18.51 12.48 -12.61
CA MET A 186 -18.45 13.47 -11.53
C MET A 186 -17.71 14.74 -11.94
N ILE A 187 -16.60 14.63 -12.68
CA ILE A 187 -15.90 15.78 -13.27
C ILE A 187 -16.83 16.52 -14.24
N LYS A 188 -17.54 15.81 -15.13
CA LYS A 188 -18.45 16.42 -16.11
C LYS A 188 -19.58 17.19 -15.42
N GLU A 189 -20.21 16.59 -14.42
CA GLU A 189 -21.27 17.22 -13.62
C GLU A 189 -20.75 18.44 -12.86
N THR A 190 -19.57 18.36 -12.26
CA THR A 190 -18.95 19.47 -11.52
C THR A 190 -18.59 20.62 -12.47
N LYS A 191 -18.11 20.33 -13.68
CA LYS A 191 -17.88 21.34 -14.72
C LYS A 191 -19.17 22.02 -15.15
N GLN A 192 -20.26 21.28 -15.31
CA GLN A 192 -21.56 21.87 -15.65
C GLN A 192 -22.04 22.80 -14.52
N LYS A 193 -22.02 22.33 -13.27
CA LYS A 193 -22.38 23.14 -12.08
C LYS A 193 -21.53 24.41 -11.99
N LEU A 194 -20.24 24.35 -12.35
CA LEU A 194 -19.36 25.51 -12.34
C LEU A 194 -19.77 26.55 -13.40
N VAL A 195 -20.20 26.11 -14.59
CA VAL A 195 -20.72 27.02 -15.61
C VAL A 195 -21.98 27.72 -15.11
N ASP A 196 -22.94 26.94 -14.59
CA ASP A 196 -24.20 27.47 -14.08
C ASP A 196 -23.99 28.46 -12.91
N ALA A 197 -23.08 28.12 -11.98
CA ALA A 197 -22.71 28.98 -10.85
C ALA A 197 -22.04 30.28 -11.31
N LYS A 198 -21.14 30.21 -12.30
CA LYS A 198 -20.51 31.41 -12.90
C LYS A 198 -21.53 32.30 -13.59
N ASP A 199 -22.50 31.73 -14.28
CA ASP A 199 -23.53 32.53 -14.97
C ASP A 199 -24.50 33.16 -13.96
N LYS A 200 -24.86 32.46 -12.89
CA LYS A 200 -25.59 33.03 -11.75
C LYS A 200 -24.81 34.18 -11.10
N GLU A 201 -23.53 33.98 -10.82
CA GLU A 201 -22.64 35.01 -10.25
C GLU A 201 -22.60 36.26 -11.16
N LYS A 202 -22.44 36.08 -12.47
CA LYS A 202 -22.47 37.20 -13.44
C LYS A 202 -23.80 37.94 -13.44
N ILE A 203 -24.93 37.23 -13.39
CA ILE A 203 -26.27 37.82 -13.35
C ILE A 203 -26.45 38.64 -12.07
N LEU A 204 -26.09 38.09 -10.92
CA LEU A 204 -26.16 38.78 -9.63
C LEU A 204 -25.22 39.99 -9.59
N THR A 205 -24.01 39.87 -10.14
CA THR A 205 -23.07 40.99 -10.25
C THR A 205 -23.65 42.16 -11.03
N LYS A 206 -24.35 41.89 -12.15
CA LYS A 206 -25.05 42.92 -12.92
C LYS A 206 -26.19 43.55 -12.12
N LYS A 207 -27.07 42.74 -11.53
CA LYS A 207 -28.20 43.21 -10.72
C LYS A 207 -27.76 44.08 -9.54
N THR A 208 -26.69 43.71 -8.83
CA THR A 208 -26.17 44.50 -7.70
C THR A 208 -25.58 45.83 -8.17
N ARG A 209 -24.95 45.88 -9.36
CA ARG A 209 -24.48 47.15 -9.96
C ARG A 209 -25.65 48.07 -10.32
N ASP A 210 -26.69 47.51 -10.95
CA ASP A 210 -27.87 48.29 -11.36
C ASP A 210 -28.67 48.79 -10.14
N ALA A 211 -28.80 47.98 -9.07
CA ALA A 211 -29.49 48.35 -7.83
C ALA A 211 -28.74 49.38 -6.98
N ASN A 212 -27.41 49.46 -7.08
CA ASN A 212 -26.62 50.50 -6.40
C ASN A 212 -26.96 51.92 -6.87
N ALA A 213 -27.56 52.07 -8.05
CA ALA A 213 -28.08 53.35 -8.52
C ALA A 213 -29.42 53.76 -7.87
N GLY A 214 -30.09 52.86 -7.13
CA GLY A 214 -31.43 53.06 -6.56
C GLY A 214 -31.61 52.80 -5.06
N GLY A 215 -30.56 52.36 -4.35
CA GLY A 215 -30.59 52.05 -2.90
C GLY A 215 -30.41 50.55 -2.64
N LYS A 216 -29.39 50.20 -1.85
CA LYS A 216 -28.89 48.83 -1.64
C LYS A 216 -29.86 47.92 -0.87
N SER A 217 -30.08 46.72 -1.40
CA SER A 217 -30.71 45.60 -0.68
C SER A 217 -29.64 44.60 -0.23
N ILE A 218 -29.41 44.50 1.09
CA ILE A 218 -28.44 43.61 1.75
C ILE A 218 -28.60 42.14 1.30
N ALA A 219 -29.82 41.74 0.93
CA ALA A 219 -30.11 40.40 0.43
C ALA A 219 -29.39 40.06 -0.89
N LEU A 220 -29.29 41.02 -1.82
CA LEU A 220 -28.62 40.80 -3.11
C LEU A 220 -27.10 40.66 -2.95
N GLU A 221 -26.50 41.43 -2.05
CA GLU A 221 -25.06 41.31 -1.73
C GLU A 221 -24.75 39.95 -1.08
N SER A 222 -25.63 39.46 -0.19
CA SER A 222 -25.50 38.14 0.42
C SER A 222 -25.62 37.01 -0.61
N GLU A 223 -26.57 37.08 -1.55
CA GLU A 223 -26.72 36.07 -2.61
C GLU A 223 -25.51 36.04 -3.56
N LEU A 224 -24.95 37.21 -3.89
CA LEU A 224 -23.74 37.31 -4.72
C LEU A 224 -22.53 36.68 -4.01
N ALA A 225 -22.35 36.95 -2.71
CA ALA A 225 -21.28 36.35 -1.93
C ALA A 225 -21.38 34.81 -1.89
N GLN A 226 -22.59 34.27 -1.72
CA GLN A 226 -22.82 32.83 -1.76
C GLN A 226 -22.48 32.23 -3.14
N ALA A 227 -22.93 32.86 -4.22
CA ALA A 227 -22.62 32.39 -5.57
C ALA A 227 -21.10 32.39 -5.86
N HIS A 228 -20.38 33.41 -5.38
CA HIS A 228 -18.93 33.45 -5.49
C HIS A 228 -18.25 32.30 -4.73
N MET A 229 -18.70 32.01 -3.52
CA MET A 229 -18.20 30.88 -2.72
C MET A 229 -18.46 29.53 -3.40
N ASP A 230 -19.63 29.35 -4.01
CA ASP A 230 -19.96 28.13 -4.75
C ASP A 230 -19.00 27.91 -5.93
N VAL A 231 -18.67 28.98 -6.67
CA VAL A 231 -17.70 28.95 -7.78
C VAL A 231 -16.30 28.56 -7.30
N LEU A 232 -15.85 29.11 -6.17
CA LEU A 232 -14.54 28.79 -5.59
C LEU A 232 -14.47 27.32 -5.13
N SER A 233 -15.50 26.83 -4.46
CA SER A 233 -15.60 25.44 -4.01
C SER A 233 -15.55 24.46 -5.19
N LEU A 234 -16.33 24.70 -6.24
CA LEU A 234 -16.35 23.86 -7.44
C LEU A 234 -15.01 23.88 -8.19
N ARG A 235 -14.28 25.00 -8.18
CA ARG A 235 -12.92 25.06 -8.75
C ARG A 235 -11.93 24.22 -7.95
N ALA A 236 -12.01 24.24 -6.62
CA ALA A 236 -11.12 23.45 -5.77
C ALA A 236 -11.27 21.95 -6.08
N VAL A 237 -12.51 21.46 -6.15
CA VAL A 237 -12.80 20.05 -6.50
C VAL A 237 -12.20 19.67 -7.87
N LEU A 238 -12.26 20.55 -8.86
CA LEU A 238 -11.72 20.30 -10.20
C LEU A 238 -10.19 20.42 -10.28
N SER A 239 -9.56 21.18 -9.40
CA SER A 239 -8.09 21.28 -9.30
C SER A 239 -7.50 20.03 -8.68
N ASP A 240 -8.15 19.46 -7.66
CA ASP A 240 -7.70 18.23 -6.99
C ASP A 240 -7.91 16.97 -7.86
N SER A 241 -8.64 17.11 -8.98
CA SER A 241 -8.95 16.02 -9.92
C SER A 241 -8.04 16.01 -11.17
N LYS A 242 -7.00 16.85 -11.24
CA LYS A 242 -6.02 16.92 -12.34
C LYS A 242 -4.70 16.27 -11.97
#